data_AF-A0A496R9Z7-F1
#
_entry.id   AF-A0A496R9Z7-F1
#
_cell.length_a   1.000
_cell.length_b   1.000
_cell.length_c   1.000
_cell.angle_alpha   90.00
_cell.angle_beta   90.00
_cell.angle_gamma   90.00
#
_symmetry.space_group_name_H-M   'P 1'
#
loop_
_entity.id
_entity.type
_entity.pdbx_description
1 polymer ?
#
loop_
_entity_poly.entity_id
_entity_poly.type
_entity_poly.pdbx_seq_one_letter_code
_entity_poly.pdbx_strand_id
1 'polypeptide(L)'
;MPLVFTYIFAVLLNALVGPLVFIFLSTLHRWLVKFHWYKSFFDSFVEKNRHKVENKIVKYGYAGITLFIAIPLPVTGAYTGTLVAWIMGLDAKKTFLSVLIGVVISGIIVTIISYYGIAAFSIFIKQINV
;
A
#
# COMPACT_ATOMS: atom_id res chain seq x y z
N MET A 1 -1.83 0.76 25.06
CA MET A 1 -1.10 1.96 24.58
C MET A 1 -2.11 3.05 24.25
N PRO A 2 -1.77 4.35 24.39
CA PRO A 2 -2.66 5.43 23.98
C PRO A 2 -2.97 5.34 22.47
N LEU A 3 -4.25 5.45 22.09
CA LEU A 3 -4.70 5.28 20.69
C LEU A 3 -3.96 6.20 19.71
N VAL A 4 -3.68 7.43 20.14
CA VAL A 4 -2.94 8.43 19.35
C VAL A 4 -1.51 7.97 19.10
N PHE A 5 -0.86 7.38 20.11
CA PHE A 5 0.51 6.90 19.99
C PHE A 5 0.61 5.71 19.02
N THR A 6 -0.33 4.76 19.11
CA THR A 6 -0.41 3.63 18.17
C THR A 6 -0.69 4.07 16.74
N TYR A 7 -1.59 5.04 16.56
CA TYR A 7 -1.91 5.59 15.24
C TYR A 7 -0.68 6.25 14.60
N ILE A 8 0.01 7.15 15.33
CA ILE A 8 1.18 7.86 14.81
C ILE A 8 2.28 6.87 14.45
N PHE A 9 2.57 5.89 15.31
CA PHE A 9 3.58 4.88 15.02
C PHE A 9 3.21 4.02 13.80
N ALA A 10 1.96 3.58 13.71
CA ALA A 10 1.49 2.76 12.59
C ALA A 10 1.55 3.50 11.25
N VAL A 11 1.15 4.77 11.23
CA VAL A 11 1.21 5.63 10.03
C VAL A 11 2.67 5.90 9.63
N LEU A 12 3.54 6.25 10.59
CA LEU A 12 4.94 6.52 10.31
C LEU A 12 5.66 5.28 9.76
N LEU A 13 5.48 4.12 10.38
CA LEU A 13 6.10 2.88 9.93
C LEU A 13 5.58 2.47 8.55
N ASN A 14 4.27 2.59 8.29
CA ASN A 14 3.71 2.29 6.97
C ASN A 14 4.17 3.28 5.89
N ALA A 15 4.26 4.57 6.22
CA ALA A 15 4.77 5.58 5.31
C ALA A 15 6.23 5.30 4.92
N LEU A 16 7.04 4.78 5.85
CA LEU A 16 8.44 4.40 5.61
C LEU A 16 8.60 3.19 4.67
N VAL A 17 7.57 2.34 4.54
CA VAL A 17 7.59 1.22 3.59
C VAL A 17 7.71 1.71 2.15
N GLY A 18 7.05 2.82 1.77
CA GLY A 18 7.12 3.39 0.44
C GLY A 18 8.56 3.69 -0.03
N PRO A 19 9.32 4.56 0.66
CA PRO A 19 10.69 4.89 0.27
C PRO A 19 11.63 3.68 0.39
N LEU A 20 11.43 2.80 1.38
CA LEU A 20 12.21 1.57 1.51
C LEU A 20 12.04 0.66 0.30
N VAL A 21 10.80 0.42 -0.13
CA VAL A 21 10.48 -0.39 -1.32
C VAL A 21 11.02 0.26 -2.58
N PHE A 22 10.95 1.58 -2.71
CA PHE A 22 11.48 2.28 -3.88
C PHE A 22 13.02 2.18 -3.96
N ILE A 23 13.73 2.32 -2.84
CA ILE A 23 15.20 2.14 -2.78
C ILE A 23 15.56 0.68 -3.08
N PHE A 24 14.82 -0.26 -2.52
CA PHE A 24 14.98 -1.68 -2.79
C PHE A 24 14.79 -1.98 -4.28
N LEU A 25 13.72 -1.49 -4.91
CA LEU A 25 13.49 -1.65 -6.34
C LEU A 25 14.54 -0.93 -7.19
N SER A 26 14.99 0.27 -6.85
CA SER A 26 15.98 0.98 -7.69
C SER A 26 17.41 0.41 -7.58
N THR A 27 17.73 -0.25 -6.47
CA THR A 27 19.07 -0.78 -6.17
C THR A 27 19.15 -2.28 -6.42
N LEU A 28 18.32 -3.08 -5.74
CA LEU A 28 18.38 -4.54 -5.81
C LEU A 28 17.88 -5.07 -7.15
N HIS A 29 16.86 -4.47 -7.75
CA HIS A 29 16.40 -4.88 -9.08
C HIS A 29 17.55 -4.81 -10.11
N ARG A 30 18.36 -3.75 -10.07
CA ARG A 30 19.49 -3.55 -10.98
C ARG A 30 20.55 -4.65 -10.87
N TRP A 31 20.65 -5.26 -9.69
CA TRP A 31 21.53 -6.38 -9.42
C TRP A 31 20.88 -7.72 -9.79
N LEU A 32 19.60 -7.89 -9.46
CA LEU A 32 18.81 -9.09 -9.72
C LEU A 32 18.54 -9.33 -11.22
N VAL A 33 18.37 -8.27 -12.02
CA VAL A 33 18.21 -8.37 -13.49
C VAL A 33 19.42 -9.00 -14.19
N LYS A 34 20.59 -9.01 -13.55
CA LYS A 34 21.76 -9.73 -14.09
C LYS A 34 21.54 -11.25 -14.15
N PHE A 35 20.63 -11.79 -13.35
CA PHE A 35 20.27 -13.21 -13.41
C PHE A 35 19.16 -13.42 -14.46
N HIS A 36 19.45 -14.21 -15.50
CA HIS A 36 18.52 -14.49 -16.60
C HIS A 36 17.17 -15.05 -16.12
N TRP A 37 17.17 -15.91 -15.10
CA TRP A 37 15.94 -16.47 -14.53
C TRP A 37 15.05 -15.39 -13.87
N TYR A 38 15.65 -14.51 -13.06
CA TYR A 38 14.93 -13.41 -12.44
C TYR A 38 14.40 -12.42 -13.47
N LYS A 39 15.23 -12.05 -14.46
CA LYS A 39 14.83 -11.12 -15.53
C LYS A 39 13.63 -11.67 -16.30
N SER A 40 13.66 -12.93 -16.73
CA SER A 40 12.54 -13.55 -17.47
C SER A 40 11.27 -13.63 -16.62
N PHE A 41 11.37 -14.02 -15.34
CA PHE A 41 10.22 -14.07 -14.44
C PHE A 41 9.62 -12.68 -14.20
N PHE A 42 10.49 -11.70 -13.92
CA PHE A 42 10.07 -10.33 -13.63
C PHE A 42 9.49 -9.65 -14.88
N ASP A 43 10.12 -9.76 -16.05
CA ASP A 43 9.60 -9.23 -17.30
C ASP A 43 8.22 -9.84 -17.62
N SER A 44 8.07 -11.17 -17.50
CA SER A 44 6.79 -11.84 -17.74
C SER A 44 5.71 -11.44 -16.72
N PHE A 45 6.09 -11.24 -15.46
CA PHE A 45 5.18 -10.73 -14.43
C PHE A 45 4.78 -9.28 -14.71
N VAL A 46 5.74 -8.42 -15.03
CA VAL A 46 5.50 -7.02 -15.37
C VAL A 46 4.61 -6.94 -16.59
N GLU A 47 4.87 -7.67 -17.66
CA GLU A 47 4.11 -7.59 -18.91
C GLU A 47 2.67 -8.09 -18.73
N LYS A 48 2.45 -9.18 -17.98
CA LYS A 48 1.11 -9.65 -17.60
C LYS A 48 0.33 -8.64 -16.74
N ASN A 49 1.01 -7.98 -15.81
CA ASN A 49 0.36 -7.03 -14.90
C ASN A 49 0.26 -5.63 -15.51
N ARG A 50 1.15 -5.27 -16.43
CA ARG A 50 1.17 -3.97 -17.10
C ARG A 50 -0.14 -3.75 -17.81
N HIS A 51 -0.62 -4.66 -18.65
CA HIS A 51 -1.93 -4.49 -19.32
C HIS A 51 -3.12 -4.33 -18.35
N LYS A 52 -3.09 -5.01 -17.19
CA LYS A 52 -4.15 -4.89 -16.17
C LYS A 52 -4.11 -3.57 -15.41
N VAL A 53 -2.90 -3.08 -15.17
CA VAL A 53 -2.62 -1.94 -14.29
C VAL A 53 -2.55 -0.64 -15.10
N GLU A 54 -2.08 -0.68 -16.35
CA GLU A 54 -1.98 0.41 -17.33
C GLU A 54 -3.32 1.10 -17.56
N ASN A 55 -4.37 0.35 -17.90
CA ASN A 55 -5.68 0.96 -18.18
C ASN A 55 -6.31 1.68 -16.97
N LYS A 56 -6.08 1.19 -15.74
CA LYS A 56 -6.63 1.82 -14.53
C LYS A 56 -5.74 2.94 -14.02
N ILE A 57 -4.42 2.77 -14.04
CA ILE A 57 -3.50 3.68 -13.35
C ILE A 57 -2.93 4.74 -14.29
N VAL A 58 -2.86 4.54 -15.60
CA VAL A 58 -2.60 5.65 -16.54
C VAL A 58 -3.72 6.70 -16.46
N LYS A 59 -4.96 6.27 -16.23
CA LYS A 59 -6.11 7.18 -16.09
C LYS A 59 -6.12 7.99 -14.79
N TYR A 60 -5.63 7.41 -13.68
CA TYR A 60 -5.70 8.03 -12.34
C TYR A 60 -4.34 8.41 -11.73
N GLY A 61 -3.23 7.98 -12.32
CA GLY A 61 -1.86 8.25 -11.90
C GLY A 61 -1.64 8.14 -10.39
N TYR A 62 -1.13 9.23 -9.82
CA TYR A 62 -0.89 9.40 -8.38
C TYR A 62 -2.15 9.28 -7.53
N ALA A 63 -3.32 9.74 -8.02
CA ALA A 63 -4.57 9.64 -7.28
C ALA A 63 -5.08 8.19 -7.20
N GLY A 64 -4.86 7.40 -8.26
CA GLY A 64 -5.18 5.97 -8.27
C GLY A 64 -4.35 5.20 -7.25
N ILE A 65 -3.06 5.53 -7.11
CA ILE A 65 -2.18 4.93 -6.09
C ILE A 65 -2.64 5.33 -4.69
N THR A 66 -2.92 6.60 -4.45
CA THR A 66 -3.43 7.08 -3.17
C THR A 66 -4.71 6.34 -2.77
N LEU A 67 -5.68 6.23 -3.69
CA LEU A 67 -6.94 5.55 -3.43
C LEU A 67 -6.74 4.04 -3.18
N PHE A 68 -5.85 3.40 -3.93
CA PHE A 68 -5.51 1.99 -3.75
C PHE A 68 -4.93 1.71 -2.35
N ILE A 69 -4.05 2.59 -1.86
CA ILE A 69 -3.44 2.47 -0.52
C ILE A 69 -4.44 2.87 0.58
N ALA A 70 -5.31 3.85 0.30
CA ALA A 70 -6.30 4.34 1.24
C ALA A 70 -7.31 3.28 1.66
N ILE A 71 -7.65 2.33 0.77
CA ILE A 71 -8.55 1.22 1.11
C ILE A 71 -7.73 0.16 1.87
N PRO A 72 -8.03 -0.13 3.15
CA PRO A 72 -7.28 -1.10 3.95
C PRO A 72 -7.70 -2.54 3.61
N LEU A 73 -7.29 -3.05 2.45
CA LEU A 73 -7.52 -4.46 2.05
C LEU A 73 -6.27 -5.30 2.34
N PRO A 74 -6.41 -6.62 2.58
CA PRO A 74 -5.31 -7.53 2.93
C PRO A 74 -4.25 -7.76 1.82
N VAL A 75 -4.27 -6.98 0.74
CA VAL A 75 -3.35 -7.07 -0.40
C VAL A 75 -2.93 -5.66 -0.91
N THR A 76 -3.63 -4.62 -0.47
CA THR A 76 -3.34 -3.23 -0.81
C THR A 76 -2.39 -2.62 0.21
N GLY A 77 -1.53 -1.70 -0.22
CA GLY A 77 -0.62 -1.06 0.71
C GLY A 77 0.48 -0.25 0.04
N ALA A 78 1.29 0.38 0.88
CA ALA A 78 2.42 1.21 0.48
C ALA A 78 3.38 0.45 -0.45
N TYR A 79 3.64 -0.83 -0.20
CA TYR A 79 4.57 -1.63 -1.00
C TYR A 79 4.03 -1.94 -2.40
N THR A 80 2.78 -2.40 -2.52
CA THR A 80 2.14 -2.68 -3.82
C THR A 80 1.90 -1.40 -4.62
N GLY A 81 1.45 -0.33 -3.96
CA GLY A 81 1.30 0.98 -4.60
C GLY A 81 2.63 1.56 -5.12
N THR A 82 3.71 1.40 -4.35
CA THR A 82 5.06 1.83 -4.78
C THR A 82 5.60 1.00 -5.93
N LEU A 83 5.40 -0.32 -5.90
CA LEU A 83 5.83 -1.22 -6.97
C LEU A 83 5.12 -0.90 -8.28
N VAL A 84 3.81 -0.66 -8.21
CA VAL A 84 3.00 -0.20 -9.33
C VAL A 84 3.51 1.14 -9.90
N ALA A 85 3.78 2.11 -9.03
CA ALA A 85 4.32 3.41 -9.44
C ALA A 85 5.68 3.28 -10.13
N TRP A 86 6.53 2.39 -9.63
CA TRP A 86 7.84 2.11 -10.21
C TRP A 86 7.72 1.43 -11.59
N ILE A 87 6.83 0.45 -11.75
CA ILE A 87 6.58 -0.20 -13.05
C ILE A 87 6.11 0.83 -14.10
N MET A 88 5.35 1.82 -13.67
CA MET A 88 4.87 2.91 -14.53
C MET A 88 5.88 4.04 -14.76
N GLY A 89 7.05 3.97 -14.13
CA GLY A 89 8.05 5.03 -14.24
C GLY A 89 7.60 6.37 -13.64
N LEU A 90 6.72 6.36 -12.63
CA LEU A 90 6.28 7.57 -11.95
C LEU A 90 7.40 8.15 -11.06
N ASP A 91 7.32 9.46 -10.80
CA ASP A 91 8.30 10.16 -9.98
C ASP A 91 8.30 9.61 -8.54
N ALA A 92 9.48 9.25 -8.04
CA ALA A 92 9.67 8.71 -6.69
C ALA A 92 9.09 9.63 -5.59
N LYS A 93 9.33 10.94 -5.73
CA LYS A 93 8.90 11.96 -4.74
C LYS A 93 7.37 12.07 -4.69
N LYS A 94 6.72 12.09 -5.86
CA LYS A 94 5.26 12.18 -5.94
C LYS A 94 4.60 10.88 -5.50
N THR A 95 5.20 9.75 -5.84
CA THR A 95 4.79 8.42 -5.35
C THR A 95 4.84 8.37 -3.83
N PHE A 96 5.92 8.83 -3.22
CA PHE A 96 6.03 8.90 -1.76
C PHE A 96 4.94 9.75 -1.13
N LEU A 97 4.63 10.91 -1.72
CA LEU A 97 3.55 11.78 -1.25
C LEU A 97 2.18 11.08 -1.36
N SER A 98 1.90 10.40 -2.48
CA SER A 98 0.70 9.57 -2.64
C SER A 98 0.59 8.47 -1.61
N VAL A 99 1.70 7.78 -1.31
CA VAL A 99 1.75 6.73 -0.28
C VAL A 99 1.46 7.32 1.09
N LEU A 100 2.09 8.44 1.45
CA LEU A 100 1.84 9.13 2.73
C LEU A 100 0.37 9.47 2.91
N ILE A 101 -0.24 10.12 1.90
CA ILE A 101 -1.65 10.50 1.95
C ILE A 101 -2.54 9.27 2.06
N GLY A 102 -2.25 8.22 1.27
CA GLY A 102 -3.02 6.97 1.30
C GLY A 102 -2.94 6.27 2.66
N VAL A 103 -1.76 6.19 3.27
CA VAL A 103 -1.55 5.57 4.58
C VAL A 103 -2.26 6.36 5.69
N VAL A 104 -2.24 7.69 5.63
CA VAL A 104 -2.97 8.54 6.59
C VAL A 104 -4.47 8.26 6.51
N ILE A 105 -5.04 8.24 5.30
CA ILE A 105 -6.47 7.95 5.07
C ILE A 105 -6.81 6.54 5.54
N SER A 106 -6.00 5.56 5.17
CA SER A 106 -6.16 4.15 5.58
C SER A 106 -6.14 4.02 7.11
N GLY A 107 -5.20 4.68 7.77
CA GLY A 107 -5.12 4.70 9.23
C GLY A 107 -6.36 5.32 9.89
N ILE A 108 -6.91 6.41 9.32
CA ILE A 108 -8.14 7.03 9.83
C ILE A 108 -9.30 6.04 9.72
N ILE A 109 -9.47 5.42 8.54
CA ILE A 109 -10.52 4.43 8.29
C ILE A 109 -10.40 3.26 9.26
N VAL A 110 -9.21 2.69 9.44
CA VAL A 110 -8.96 1.58 10.36
C VAL A 110 -9.22 1.98 11.80
N THR A 111 -8.86 3.21 12.21
CA THR A 111 -9.12 3.70 13.57
C THR A 111 -10.62 3.82 13.84
N ILE A 112 -11.39 4.37 12.89
CA ILE A 112 -12.85 4.46 12.97
C ILE A 112 -13.47 3.06 13.04
N ILE A 113 -13.11 2.17 12.11
CA ILE A 113 -13.62 0.80 12.07
C ILE A 113 -13.27 0.05 13.35
N SER A 114 -12.06 0.21 13.89
CA SER A 114 -11.66 -0.47 15.12
C SER A 114 -12.45 0.06 16.32
N TYR A 115 -12.62 1.38 16.43
CA TYR A 115 -13.34 1.98 17.54
C TYR A 115 -14.84 1.65 17.53
N TYR A 116 -15.50 1.81 16.38
CA TYR A 116 -16.94 1.59 16.25
C TYR A 116 -17.31 0.13 15.95
N GLY A 117 -16.44 -0.62 15.28
CA GLY A 117 -16.66 -2.04 14.96
C GLY A 117 -16.58 -2.93 16.19
N ILE A 118 -15.69 -2.64 17.15
CA ILE A 118 -15.68 -3.32 18.45
C ILE A 118 -16.97 -3.02 19.23
N ALA A 119 -17.47 -1.78 19.17
CA ALA A 119 -18.75 -1.43 19.78
C ALA A 119 -19.91 -2.22 19.16
N ALA A 120 -19.96 -2.34 17.84
CA ALA A 120 -20.97 -3.16 17.14
C ALA A 120 -20.86 -4.65 17.51
N PHE A 121 -19.66 -5.23 17.53
CA PHE A 121 -19.43 -6.62 17.95
C PHE A 121 -19.83 -6.87 19.41
N SER A 122 -19.61 -5.88 20.30
CA SER A 122 -20.00 -6.00 21.71
C SER A 122 -21.52 -6.04 21.92
N ILE A 123 -22.30 -5.40 21.04
CA ILE A 123 -23.77 -5.48 21.04
C ILE A 123 -24.23 -6.90 20.70
N PHE A 124 -23.56 -7.57 19.77
CA PHE A 124 -23.85 -8.97 19.43
C PHE A 124 -23.40 -9.96 20.51
N ILE A 125 -22.24 -9.74 21.15
CA ILE A 125 -21.74 -10.63 22.21
C ILE A 125 -22.53 -10.51 23.51
N LYS A 126 -23.07 -9.33 23.84
CA LYS A 126 -23.81 -9.11 25.09
C LYS A 126 -25.17 -9.84 25.15
N GLN A 127 -25.66 -10.42 24.05
CA GLN A 127 -26.90 -11.20 24.04
C GLN A 127 -26.74 -12.67 24.47
N ILE A 128 -25.52 -13.17 24.71
CA ILE A 128 -25.30 -14.55 25.19
C ILE A 128 -24.80 -14.51 26.64
N ASN A 129 -25.68 -14.11 27.55
CA ASN A 129 -25.58 -14.52 28.95
C ASN A 129 -26.85 -15.33 29.24
N VAL A 130 -26.68 -16.65 29.24
CA VAL A 130 -27.60 -17.62 29.86
C VAL A 130 -27.43 -17.55 31.37
#